data_AF-A0A9E4EZC9-F1
#
_entry.id   AF-A0A9E4EZC9-F1
#
_cell.length_a   1.000
_cell.length_b   1.000
_cell.length_c   1.000
_cell.angle_alpha   90.00
_cell.angle_beta   90.00
_cell.angle_gamma   90.00
#
_symmetry.space_group_name_H-M   'P 1'
#
loop_
_entity.id
_entity.type
_entity.pdbx_description
1 polymer ?
#
loop_
_entity_poly.entity_id
_entity_poly.type
_entity_poly.pdbx_seq_one_letter_code
_entity_poly.pdbx_strand_id
1 'polypeptide(L)' 'MEKARTLMEMTNPEAEKILGETALAIIPLGSVEQHGSHLPMGTDYYAAESFA' A
#
# COMPACT_ATOMS: atom_id res chain seq x y z
N MET A 1 -2.70 7.49 13.70
CA MET A 1 -1.50 7.81 12.91
C MET A 1 -1.99 8.31 11.57
N GLU A 2 -1.38 9.36 11.02
CA GLU A 2 -1.71 9.84 9.68
C GLU A 2 -1.35 8.74 8.68
N LYS A 3 -2.31 8.30 7.85
CA LYS A 3 -2.08 7.27 6.83
C LYS A 3 -1.15 7.86 5.76
N ALA A 4 -0.13 7.12 5.35
CA ALA A 4 0.71 7.53 4.23
C ALA A 4 -0.19 7.74 2.99
N ARG A 5 -0.03 8.88 2.30
CA ARG A 5 -0.82 9.17 1.10
C ARG A 5 -0.38 8.22 -0.01
N THR A 6 -1.32 7.45 -0.54
CA THR A 6 -1.04 6.56 -1.68
C THR A 6 -1.09 7.36 -2.98
N LEU A 7 -0.35 6.94 -4.02
CA LEU A 7 -0.47 7.55 -5.35
C LEU A 7 -1.91 7.48 -5.90
N MET A 8 -2.71 6.51 -5.44
CA MET A 8 -4.13 6.36 -5.84
C MET A 8 -5.04 7.47 -5.29
N GLU A 9 -4.61 8.15 -4.23
CA GLU A 9 -5.36 9.23 -3.57
C GLU A 9 -4.81 10.62 -3.94
N MET A 10 -3.76 10.68 -4.77
CA MET A 10 -3.12 11.93 -5.20
C MET A 10 -3.61 12.38 -6.57
N THR A 11 -3.71 13.69 -6.74
CA THR A 11 -3.75 14.31 -8.06
C THR A 11 -2.36 14.31 -8.70
N ASN A 12 -2.29 14.50 -10.02
CA ASN A 12 -1.03 14.50 -10.75
C ASN A 12 -0.01 15.55 -10.22
N PRO A 13 -0.39 16.81 -9.92
CA PRO A 13 0.55 17.78 -9.33
C PRO A 13 1.05 17.41 -7.93
N GLU A 14 0.23 16.72 -7.13
CA GLU A 14 0.65 16.24 -5.81
C GLU A 14 1.67 15.09 -5.93
N ALA A 15 1.47 14.19 -6.89
CA ALA A 15 2.41 13.13 -7.19
C ALA A 15 3.75 13.68 -7.72
N GLU A 16 3.72 14.69 -8.60
CA GLU A 16 4.95 15.35 -9.08
C GLU A 16 5.74 15.96 -7.91
N LYS A 17 5.05 16.63 -6.99
CA LYS A 17 5.66 17.24 -5.81
C LYS A 17 6.36 16.19 -4.93
N ILE A 18 5.68 15.09 -4.57
CA ILE A 18 6.25 14.08 -3.66
C ILE A 18 7.42 13.32 -4.31
N LEU A 19 7.35 13.06 -5.61
CA LEU A 19 8.45 12.42 -6.37
C LEU A 19 9.70 13.31 -6.47
N GLY A 20 9.55 14.63 -6.30
CA GLY A 20 10.69 15.55 -6.14
C GLY A 20 11.29 15.57 -4.73
N GLU A 21 10.53 15.15 -3.71
CA GLU A 21 10.95 15.13 -2.30
C GLU A 21 11.59 13.79 -1.89
N THR A 22 11.19 12.68 -2.52
CA THR A 22 11.71 11.34 -2.23
C THR A 22 11.82 10.47 -3.47
N ALA A 23 12.86 9.61 -3.49
CA ALA A 23 13.03 8.56 -4.49
C ALA A 23 12.57 7.17 -3.99
N LEU A 24 12.04 7.09 -2.76
CA LEU A 24 11.56 5.86 -2.17
C LEU A 24 10.09 5.63 -2.49
N ALA A 25 9.78 4.48 -3.09
CA ALA A 25 8.43 3.97 -3.24
C ALA A 25 8.30 2.63 -2.52
N ILE A 26 7.18 2.43 -1.84
CA ILE A 26 6.80 1.15 -1.23
C ILE A 26 5.66 0.57 -2.06
N ILE A 27 5.82 -0.67 -2.52
CA ILE A 27 4.80 -1.40 -3.25
C ILE A 27 4.41 -2.60 -2.38
N PRO A 28 3.27 -2.55 -1.67
CA PRO A 28 2.81 -3.69 -0.89
C PRO A 28 2.44 -4.83 -1.85
N LEU A 29 3.06 -5.99 -1.64
CA LEU A 29 2.78 -7.22 -2.37
C LEU A 29 2.27 -8.28 -1.40
N GLY A 30 1.36 -9.11 -1.89
CA GLY A 30 0.84 -10.25 -1.15
C GLY A 30 0.37 -11.34 -2.11
N SER A 31 -0.49 -12.21 -1.61
CA SER A 31 -1.00 -13.37 -2.33
C SER A 31 -2.54 -13.40 -2.31
N VAL A 32 -3.10 -14.26 -3.18
CA VAL A 32 -4.46 -14.78 -3.02
C VAL A 32 -4.32 -16.25 -2.62
N GLU A 33 -4.35 -16.52 -1.32
CA GLU A 33 -4.01 -17.82 -0.74
C GLU A 33 -5.00 -18.22 0.36
N GLN A 34 -5.17 -19.51 0.62
CA GLN A 34 -6.04 -20.01 1.70
C GLN A 34 -5.37 -19.79 3.07
N HIS A 35 -6.08 -19.15 4.01
CA HIS A 35 -5.61 -18.90 5.38
C HIS A 35 -6.54 -19.51 6.47
N GLY A 36 -7.10 -20.68 6.22
CA GLY A 36 -8.08 -21.31 7.11
C GLY A 36 -9.47 -20.66 7.05
N SER A 37 -10.43 -21.20 7.82
CA SER A 37 -11.84 -20.78 7.76
C SER A 37 -12.14 -19.41 8.41
N HIS A 38 -11.14 -18.77 8.99
CA HIS A 38 -11.30 -17.59 9.85
C HIS A 38 -10.60 -16.35 9.28
N LEU A 39 -9.83 -16.48 8.20
CA LEU A 39 -9.11 -15.37 7.58
C LEU A 39 -9.46 -15.21 6.10
N PRO A 40 -9.43 -13.97 5.58
CA PRO A 40 -9.58 -13.71 4.15
C PRO A 40 -8.45 -14.32 3.32
N MET A 41 -8.73 -14.59 2.04
CA MET A 41 -7.71 -15.09 1.13
C MET A 41 -6.66 -14.03 0.71
N GLY A 42 -6.88 -12.75 1.04
CA GLY A 42 -5.93 -11.67 0.78
C GLY A 42 -5.12 -11.25 2.00
N THR A 43 -5.03 -12.11 3.02
CA THR A 43 -4.41 -11.77 4.32
C THR A 43 -3.01 -11.20 4.16
N ASP A 44 -2.19 -11.81 3.30
CA ASP A 44 -0.82 -11.34 3.03
C ASP A 44 -0.79 -9.91 2.47
N TYR A 45 -1.71 -9.56 1.56
CA TYR A 45 -1.79 -8.21 1.00
C TYR A 45 -2.21 -7.20 2.08
N TYR A 46 -3.21 -7.52 2.90
CA TYR A 46 -3.65 -6.62 3.97
C TYR A 46 -2.56 -6.39 5.02
N ALA A 47 -1.79 -7.45 5.34
CA ALA A 47 -0.64 -7.32 6.22
C ALA A 47 0.41 -6.39 5.61
N ALA A 48 0.80 -6.61 4.35
CA ALA A 48 1.76 -5.75 3.66
C ALA A 48 1.30 -4.29 3.56
N GLU A 49 0.03 -4.06 3.20
CA GLU A 49 -0.57 -2.73 3.12
C GLU A 49 -0.58 -2.00 4.47
N SER A 50 -0.68 -2.72 5.59
CA SER A 50 -0.67 -2.11 6.93
C SER A 50 0.70 -1.57 7.38
N PHE A 51 1.79 -2.03 6.76
CA PHE A 51 3.16 -1.56 7.03
C PHE A 51 3.64 -0.51 6.02
N ALA A 52 3.00 -0.44 4.85
CA ALA A 52 3.33 0.49 3.77
C ALA A 52 2.81 1.91 4.06
#